data_AF-A0A7T4T9I8-F1
#
_entry.id   AF-A0A7T4T9I8-F1
#
_cell.length_a   1.000
_cell.length_b   1.000
_cell.length_c   1.000
_cell.angle_alpha   90.00
_cell.angle_beta   90.00
_cell.angle_gamma   90.00
#
_symmetry.space_group_name_H-M   'P 1'
#
loop_
_entity.id
_entity.type
_entity.pdbx_description
1 polymer ?
#
loop_
_entity_poly.entity_id
_entity_poly.type
_entity_poly.pdbx_seq_one_letter_code
_entity_poly.pdbx_strand_id
1 'polypeptide(L)'
;MTDIALARKDACLAVVQAVLTDLIDDSNLIDAALRVADYLADDLEGKITETDAVLLAVEALTKVNRAIREWSDVDGNAMDAMRVADYVLDEQINGYDCATNAHETTSSAARIQARAAAVIRPTGSSARPVHH
;
A
#
# COMPACT_ATOMS: atom_id res chain seq x y z
N MET A 1 -4.16 -18.39 15.22
CA MET A 1 -3.85 -19.25 14.06
C MET A 1 -3.24 -20.56 14.58
N THR A 2 -3.60 -21.71 13.99
CA THR A 2 -3.01 -23.02 14.34
C THR A 2 -1.75 -23.28 13.51
N ASP A 3 -0.85 -24.17 13.95
CA ASP A 3 0.39 -24.49 13.22
C ASP A 3 0.12 -24.96 11.78
N ILE A 4 -0.96 -25.71 11.57
CA ILE A 4 -1.39 -26.17 10.24
C ILE A 4 -1.89 -25.00 9.38
N ALA A 5 -2.61 -24.03 9.97
CA ALA A 5 -3.07 -22.86 9.25
C ALA A 5 -1.90 -21.95 8.85
N LEU A 6 -0.90 -21.79 9.73
CA LEU A 6 0.33 -21.07 9.42
C LEU A 6 1.11 -21.75 8.28
N ALA A 7 1.32 -23.06 8.34
CA ALA A 7 2.00 -23.79 7.27
C ALA A 7 1.31 -23.68 5.90
N ARG A 8 -0.03 -23.61 5.89
CA ARG A 8 -0.80 -23.37 4.66
C ARG A 8 -0.67 -21.94 4.15
N LYS A 9 -0.63 -20.96 5.05
CA LYS A 9 -0.36 -19.56 4.71
C LYS A 9 1.03 -19.43 4.07
N ASP A 10 2.05 -20.02 4.68
CA ASP A 10 3.42 -19.96 4.16
C ASP A 10 3.53 -20.64 2.78
N ALA A 11 2.88 -21.78 2.60
CA ALA A 11 2.82 -22.47 1.31
C ALA A 11 2.11 -21.61 0.24
N CYS A 12 1.03 -20.92 0.60
CA CYS A 12 0.38 -19.95 -0.28
C CYS A 12 1.32 -18.81 -0.66
N LEU A 13 2.00 -18.20 0.31
CA LEU A 13 2.88 -17.07 0.05
C LEU A 13 4.08 -17.45 -0.82
N ALA A 14 4.57 -18.69 -0.71
CA ALA A 14 5.58 -19.21 -1.62
C ALA A 14 5.05 -19.29 -3.07
N VAL A 15 3.80 -19.72 -3.28
CA VAL A 15 3.15 -19.73 -4.61
C VAL A 15 2.93 -18.31 -5.12
N VAL A 16 2.46 -17.39 -4.26
CA VAL A 16 2.31 -15.97 -4.60
C VAL A 16 3.65 -15.39 -5.07
N GLN A 17 4.72 -15.61 -4.31
CA GLN A 17 6.04 -15.12 -4.65
C GLN A 17 6.53 -15.67 -6.00
N ALA A 18 6.33 -16.96 -6.25
CA ALA A 18 6.69 -17.58 -7.52
C ALA A 18 5.92 -16.96 -8.69
N VAL A 19 4.60 -16.79 -8.56
CA VAL A 19 3.75 -16.17 -9.58
C VAL A 19 4.18 -14.72 -9.84
N LEU A 20 4.43 -13.93 -8.80
CA LEU A 20 4.87 -12.53 -8.96
C LEU A 20 6.22 -12.43 -9.65
N THR A 21 7.16 -13.32 -9.32
CA THR A 21 8.50 -13.37 -9.93
C THR A 21 8.45 -13.77 -11.40
N ASP A 22 7.49 -14.63 -11.79
CA ASP A 22 7.26 -14.99 -13.19
C ASP A 22 6.63 -13.84 -14.01
N LEU A 23 5.91 -12.92 -13.35
CA LEU A 23 5.15 -11.84 -14.01
C LEU A 23 5.89 -10.51 -14.06
N ILE A 24 6.87 -10.27 -13.19
CA ILE A 24 7.48 -8.96 -12.97
C ILE A 24 8.98 -9.12 -12.67
N ASP A 25 9.81 -8.22 -13.21
CA ASP A 25 11.25 -8.19 -12.95
C ASP A 25 11.66 -7.19 -11.84
N ASP A 26 10.70 -6.45 -11.27
CA ASP A 26 10.95 -5.43 -10.26
C ASP A 26 10.79 -6.02 -8.85
N SER A 27 11.91 -6.23 -8.18
CA SER A 27 11.96 -6.80 -6.83
C SER A 27 11.19 -5.97 -5.80
N ASN A 28 11.19 -4.64 -5.92
CA ASN A 28 10.50 -3.78 -4.96
C ASN A 28 8.98 -3.89 -5.13
N LEU A 29 8.51 -4.00 -6.37
CA LEU A 29 7.09 -4.28 -6.67
C LEU A 29 6.66 -5.66 -6.20
N ILE A 30 7.52 -6.67 -6.36
CA ILE A 30 7.29 -8.03 -5.85
C ILE A 30 7.18 -7.99 -4.32
N ASP A 31 8.11 -7.37 -3.61
CA ASP A 31 8.11 -7.28 -2.15
C ASP A 31 6.87 -6.53 -1.63
N ALA A 32 6.50 -5.43 -2.29
CA ALA A 32 5.30 -4.66 -1.98
C ALA A 32 4.02 -5.49 -2.14
N ALA A 33 3.89 -6.21 -3.26
CA ALA A 33 2.74 -7.06 -3.53
C ALA A 33 2.71 -8.27 -2.57
N LEU A 34 3.85 -8.87 -2.25
CA LEU A 34 3.94 -9.98 -1.30
C LEU A 34 3.50 -9.56 0.10
N ARG A 35 3.87 -8.35 0.53
CA ARG A 35 3.43 -7.78 1.82
C ARG A 35 1.91 -7.56 1.87
N VAL A 36 1.32 -7.09 0.77
CA VAL A 36 -0.15 -6.95 0.67
C VAL A 36 -0.83 -8.31 0.66
N ALA A 37 -0.28 -9.29 -0.05
CA ALA A 37 -0.78 -10.65 -0.09
C ALA A 37 -0.71 -11.34 1.29
N ASP A 38 0.37 -11.14 2.03
CA ASP A 38 0.54 -11.65 3.40
C ASP A 38 -0.59 -11.21 4.33
N TYR A 39 -0.95 -9.91 4.28
CA TYR A 39 -2.09 -9.38 5.03
C TYR A 39 -3.42 -9.99 4.59
N LEU A 40 -3.69 -10.05 3.28
CA LEU A 40 -4.94 -10.60 2.76
C LEU A 40 -5.06 -12.12 3.02
N ALA A 41 -3.94 -12.84 3.10
CA ALA A 41 -3.92 -14.25 3.44
C ALA A 41 -4.31 -14.52 4.90
N ASP A 42 -4.12 -13.56 5.81
CA ASP A 42 -4.56 -13.70 7.20
C ASP A 42 -6.09 -13.82 7.30
N ASP A 43 -6.83 -13.07 6.47
CA ASP A 43 -8.30 -13.12 6.41
C ASP A 43 -8.85 -14.47 5.93
N LEU A 44 -8.01 -15.28 5.26
CA LEU A 44 -8.40 -16.59 4.74
C LEU A 44 -8.22 -17.71 5.79
N GLU A 45 -7.66 -17.42 6.97
CA GLU A 45 -7.53 -18.32 8.13
C GLU A 45 -7.02 -19.75 7.81
N GLY A 46 -6.13 -19.89 6.83
CA GLY A 46 -5.59 -21.20 6.43
C GLY A 46 -6.57 -22.11 5.65
N LYS A 47 -7.63 -21.54 5.07
CA LYS A 47 -8.53 -22.18 4.09
C LYS A 47 -8.08 -21.98 2.64
N ILE A 48 -6.82 -21.61 2.45
CA ILE A 48 -6.25 -21.21 1.17
C ILE A 48 -5.96 -22.43 0.28
N THR A 49 -6.39 -22.36 -0.98
CA THR A 49 -6.02 -23.29 -2.05
C THR A 49 -4.97 -22.70 -2.99
N GLU A 50 -4.36 -23.51 -3.86
CA GLU A 50 -3.40 -23.03 -4.87
C GLU A 50 -4.02 -22.00 -5.83
N THR A 51 -5.29 -22.19 -6.22
CA THR A 51 -6.02 -21.22 -7.04
C THR A 51 -6.19 -19.89 -6.32
N ASP A 52 -6.45 -19.94 -5.01
CA ASP A 52 -6.57 -18.73 -4.20
C ASP A 52 -5.24 -17.99 -4.12
N ALA A 53 -4.10 -18.70 -4.08
CA ALA A 53 -2.77 -18.07 -4.10
C ALA A 53 -2.51 -17.29 -5.41
N VAL A 54 -2.93 -17.82 -6.56
CA VAL A 54 -2.81 -17.10 -7.84
C VAL A 54 -3.70 -15.86 -7.85
N LEU A 55 -4.96 -15.98 -7.41
CA LEU A 55 -5.88 -14.85 -7.32
C LEU A 55 -5.37 -13.79 -6.34
N LEU A 56 -4.79 -14.21 -5.22
CA LEU A 56 -4.20 -13.36 -4.20
C LEU A 56 -2.99 -12.57 -4.75
N ALA A 57 -2.12 -13.22 -5.52
CA ALA A 57 -0.99 -12.56 -6.18
C ALA A 57 -1.48 -11.47 -7.14
N VAL A 58 -2.48 -11.79 -7.98
CA VAL A 58 -3.07 -10.84 -8.92
C VAL A 58 -3.77 -9.71 -8.19
N GLU A 59 -4.53 -10.00 -7.14
CA GLU A 59 -5.23 -8.99 -6.34
C GLU A 59 -4.25 -8.02 -5.67
N ALA A 60 -3.24 -8.56 -4.98
CA ALA A 60 -2.24 -7.75 -4.29
C ALA A 60 -1.48 -6.84 -5.27
N LEU A 61 -1.04 -7.40 -6.40
CA LEU A 61 -0.38 -6.63 -7.45
C LEU A 61 -1.30 -5.56 -8.05
N THR A 62 -2.58 -5.87 -8.24
CA THR A 62 -3.57 -4.91 -8.77
C THR A 62 -3.75 -3.74 -7.80
N LYS A 63 -3.86 -4.01 -6.49
CA LYS A 63 -3.96 -2.98 -5.46
C LYS A 63 -2.71 -2.09 -5.41
N VAL A 64 -1.52 -2.68 -5.46
CA VAL A 64 -0.24 -1.93 -5.49
C VAL A 64 -0.13 -1.07 -6.76
N ASN A 65 -0.39 -1.63 -7.94
CA ASN A 65 -0.33 -0.88 -9.20
C ASN A 65 -1.35 0.26 -9.27
N ARG A 66 -2.56 0.04 -8.72
CA ARG A 66 -3.56 1.09 -8.61
C ARG A 66 -3.05 2.25 -7.76
N ALA A 67 -2.54 1.96 -6.56
CA ALA A 67 -2.02 2.98 -5.66
C ALA A 67 -0.80 3.74 -6.22
N ILE A 68 0.08 3.07 -6.98
CA ILE A 68 1.18 3.74 -7.71
C ILE A 68 0.63 4.75 -8.73
N ARG A 69 -0.37 4.36 -9.52
CA ARG A 69 -0.98 5.24 -10.53
C ARG A 69 -1.66 6.43 -9.87
N GLU A 70 -2.50 6.17 -8.87
CA GLU A 70 -3.21 7.21 -8.12
C GLU A 70 -2.23 8.22 -7.50
N TRP A 71 -1.07 7.76 -7.01
CA TRP A 71 -0.04 8.65 -6.48
C TRP A 71 0.71 9.44 -7.56
N SER A 72 1.11 8.76 -8.65
CA SER A 72 1.80 9.40 -9.77
C SER A 72 0.99 10.54 -10.38
N ASP A 73 -0.34 10.39 -10.43
CA ASP A 73 -1.25 11.40 -10.95
C ASP A 73 -1.39 12.63 -10.02
N VAL A 74 -1.04 12.49 -8.73
CA VAL A 74 -1.26 13.53 -7.70
C VAL A 74 0.01 14.33 -7.36
N ASP A 75 1.17 13.69 -7.20
CA ASP A 75 2.41 14.35 -6.73
C ASP A 75 3.48 14.50 -7.84
N GLY A 76 3.25 13.91 -9.02
CA GLY A 76 4.22 13.88 -10.12
C GLY A 76 5.53 13.14 -9.80
N ASN A 77 5.68 12.63 -8.58
CA ASN A 77 6.80 11.84 -8.08
C ASN A 77 6.34 10.40 -7.84
N ALA A 78 7.12 9.44 -8.32
CA ALA A 78 6.89 8.04 -8.02
C ALA A 78 7.13 7.77 -6.52
N MET A 79 6.12 7.21 -5.85
CA MET A 79 6.24 6.74 -4.48
C MET A 79 7.01 5.42 -4.47
N ASP A 80 7.87 5.25 -3.46
CA ASP A 80 8.55 3.98 -3.20
C ASP A 80 7.53 2.84 -2.99
N ALA A 81 7.80 1.67 -3.61
CA ALA A 81 6.86 0.55 -3.66
C ALA A 81 6.46 0.03 -2.27
N MET A 82 7.37 0.05 -1.28
CA MET A 82 7.04 -0.37 0.08
C MET A 82 6.14 0.63 0.79
N ARG A 83 6.32 1.93 0.52
CA ARG A 83 5.39 2.97 1.02
C ARG A 83 4.01 2.84 0.37
N VAL A 84 3.94 2.40 -0.89
CA VAL A 84 2.67 2.07 -1.55
C VAL A 84 2.00 0.88 -0.87
N ALA A 85 2.75 -0.17 -0.55
CA ALA A 85 2.19 -1.31 0.18
C ALA A 85 1.61 -0.88 1.54
N ASP A 86 2.35 -0.07 2.31
CA ASP A 86 1.86 0.46 3.58
C ASP A 86 0.58 1.32 3.40
N TYR A 87 0.47 2.08 2.31
CA TYR A 87 -0.74 2.83 1.97
C TYR A 87 -1.92 1.90 1.70
N VAL A 88 -1.73 0.88 0.86
CA VAL A 88 -2.76 -0.12 0.55
C VAL A 88 -3.23 -0.83 1.83
N LEU A 89 -2.31 -1.21 2.72
CA LEU A 89 -2.65 -1.85 3.98
C LEU A 89 -3.42 -0.93 4.93
N ASP A 90 -3.01 0.35 5.03
CA ASP A 90 -3.72 1.36 5.82
C ASP A 90 -5.17 1.53 5.34
N GLU A 91 -5.40 1.48 4.02
CA GLU A 91 -6.76 1.48 3.45
C GLU A 91 -7.56 0.22 3.80
N GLN A 92 -6.95 -0.97 3.76
CA GLN A 92 -7.63 -2.22 4.11
C GLN A 92 -7.99 -2.29 5.60
N ILE A 93 -7.10 -1.83 6.48
CA ILE A 93 -7.28 -1.87 7.94
C ILE A 93 -8.31 -0.84 8.39
N ASN A 94 -8.19 0.39 7.90
CA ASN A 94 -9.00 1.51 8.41
C ASN A 94 -10.28 1.76 7.60
N GLY A 95 -10.43 1.07 6.46
CA GLY A 95 -11.55 1.22 5.54
C GLY A 95 -11.46 2.53 4.77
N TYR A 96 -11.37 2.41 3.43
CA TYR A 96 -11.63 3.53 2.54
C TYR A 96 -13.10 3.49 2.11
N ASP A 97 -13.97 4.27 2.77
CA ASP A 97 -15.37 4.41 2.35
C ASP A 97 -15.45 5.37 1.16
N CYS A 98 -15.19 4.84 -0.04
CA CYS A 98 -15.40 5.60 -1.28
C CYS A 98 -16.87 5.60 -1.75
N ALA A 99 -17.78 4.89 -1.05
CA ALA A 99 -19.17 4.71 -1.50
C ALA A 99 -20.18 5.63 -0.79
N THR A 100 -19.95 6.03 0.46
CA THR A 100 -20.99 6.70 1.28
C THR A 100 -20.60 8.09 1.75
N ASN A 101 -19.32 8.36 2.03
CA ASN A 101 -18.87 9.66 2.50
C ASN A 101 -17.61 10.08 1.76
N ALA A 102 -17.74 11.01 0.82
CA ALA A 102 -16.61 11.45 0.01
C ALA A 102 -15.45 12.07 0.81
N HIS A 103 -15.57 12.42 2.10
CA HIS A 103 -14.48 13.09 2.82
C HIS A 103 -14.45 13.03 4.35
N GLU A 104 -15.23 12.16 5.02
CA GLU A 104 -15.20 12.12 6.50
C GLU A 104 -15.14 10.71 7.09
N THR A 105 -13.91 10.23 7.15
CA THR A 105 -13.34 9.33 8.17
C THR A 105 -11.91 9.85 8.31
N THR A 106 -11.32 9.92 9.51
CA THR A 106 -10.04 10.63 9.70
C THR A 106 -8.94 9.96 8.88
N SER A 107 -8.72 10.48 7.68
CA SER A 107 -8.14 9.75 6.54
C SER A 107 -6.65 10.03 6.40
N SER A 108 -5.98 9.14 5.66
CA SER A 108 -4.60 9.23 5.20
C SER A 108 -4.21 10.61 4.61
N ALA A 109 -5.17 11.37 4.05
CA ALA A 109 -4.97 12.75 3.57
C ALA A 109 -4.73 13.79 4.70
N ALA A 110 -5.36 13.65 5.87
CA ALA A 110 -5.12 14.53 7.01
C ALA A 110 -3.69 14.35 7.57
N ARG A 111 -3.13 13.14 7.44
CA ARG A 111 -1.74 12.83 7.82
C ARG A 111 -0.71 13.33 6.80
N ILE A 112 -1.04 13.36 5.51
CA ILE A 112 -0.15 13.91 4.47
C ILE A 112 -0.10 15.45 4.57
N GLN A 113 -1.22 16.13 4.83
CA GLN A 113 -1.25 17.58 5.06
C GLN A 113 -0.55 18.01 6.37
N ALA A 114 -0.69 17.27 7.46
CA ALA A 114 0.06 17.50 8.69
C ALA A 114 1.59 17.30 8.50
N ARG A 115 1.99 16.37 7.62
CA ARG A 115 3.41 16.08 7.32
C ARG A 115 4.05 17.06 6.34
N ALA A 116 3.34 17.53 5.32
CA ALA A 116 3.84 18.59 4.44
C ALA A 116 4.00 19.92 5.20
N ALA A 117 3.10 20.23 6.15
CA ALA A 117 3.15 21.45 6.94
C ALA A 117 4.27 21.49 8.01
N ALA A 118 4.68 20.35 8.56
CA ALA A 118 5.74 20.26 9.58
C ALA A 118 7.17 20.39 9.01
N VAL A 119 7.36 20.11 7.72
CA VAL A 119 8.65 20.23 7.02
C VAL A 119 8.98 21.70 6.66
N ILE A 120 7.99 22.59 6.64
CA ILE A 120 8.12 23.98 6.15
C ILE A 120 8.50 25.01 7.25
N ARG A 121 8.66 24.64 8.53
CA ARG A 121 8.97 25.64 9.58
C ARG A 121 10.10 25.25 10.55
N PRO A 122 11.00 26.19 10.93
CA PRO A 122 11.36 27.48 10.30
C PRO A 122 12.89 27.73 10.23
N THR A 123 13.39 28.32 9.14
CA THR A 123 14.71 28.98 9.16
C THR A 123 14.52 30.44 8.78
N GLY A 124 14.72 31.33 9.76
CA GLY A 124 14.33 32.73 9.66
C GLY A 124 15.08 33.54 8.60
N SER A 125 14.41 34.57 8.08
CA SER A 125 14.89 35.95 8.15
C SER A 125 13.78 36.90 7.68
N SER A 126 13.48 37.89 8.51
CA SER A 126 12.59 39.00 8.19
C SER A 126 13.27 39.92 7.17
N ALA A 127 12.76 39.99 5.94
CA ALA A 127 13.09 41.08 5.03
C ALA A 127 11.82 41.51 4.27
N ARG A 128 11.23 42.63 4.71
CA ARG A 128 10.11 43.31 4.05
C ARG A 128 10.56 43.94 2.72
N PRO A 129 9.67 44.09 1.72
CA PRO A 129 10.05 44.58 0.40
C PRO A 129 10.16 46.11 0.33
N VAL A 130 11.00 46.51 -0.61
CA VAL A 130 11.43 47.86 -0.99
C VAL A 130 10.32 48.63 -1.72
N HIS A 131 10.28 49.95 -1.47
CA HIS A 131 9.42 50.96 -2.07
C HIS A 131 9.59 51.13 -3.59
N HIS A 132 8.51 51.52 -4.26
CA HIS A 132 8.53 52.42 -5.40
C HIS A 132 7.42 53.46 -5.26
#